data_AF-A0A2E6YI99-F1
#
_entry.id   AF-A0A2E6YI99-F1
#
_cell.length_a   1.000
_cell.length_b   1.000
_cell.length_c   1.000
_cell.angle_alpha   90.00
_cell.angle_beta   90.00
_cell.angle_gamma   90.00
#
_symmetry.space_group_name_H-M   'P 1'
#
loop_
_entity.id
_entity.type
_entity.pdbx_description
1 polymer ?
#
loop_
_entity_poly.entity_id
_entity_poly.type
_entity_poly.pdbx_seq_one_letter_code
_entity_poly.pdbx_strand_id
1 'polypeptide(L)'
;MYPIITHGSKDSLDHDVYVIFDHIPSFKEAKSYCQSLTGMNPNILVIQDGVVSWSFKGTEDECNNSLFYTYHLHEQDQEIPVTRIVERDLDLKLVRTVRGLLSYFSRTDKRIEVKKALRSPSWAEKYSILKDLQLSRNIDYVKCNHEELFKFFAFQIGQTLSLIKDGEELFTKRSVADKYPELEDFLYRKFDSDESILQEIYIDFISLIEKEISETTTHRYLSNFSGQEFTFKEVSKF
;
A
#
# COMPACT_ATOMS: atom_id res chain seq x y z
N MET A 1 -26.25 11.73 3.09
CA MET A 1 -25.08 11.25 3.84
C MET A 1 -24.61 10.02 3.11
N TYR A 2 -23.33 9.94 2.73
CA TYR A 2 -22.82 8.77 2.00
C TYR A 2 -22.70 7.55 2.93
N PRO A 3 -22.93 6.32 2.45
CA PRO A 3 -22.62 5.11 3.20
C PRO A 3 -21.15 5.09 3.62
N ILE A 4 -20.89 4.67 4.86
CA ILE A 4 -19.56 4.50 5.43
C ILE A 4 -19.43 3.05 5.88
N ILE A 5 -18.39 2.39 5.39
CA ILE A 5 -18.13 0.97 5.62
C ILE A 5 -16.73 0.79 6.20
N THR A 6 -16.63 0.13 7.34
CA THR A 6 -15.38 -0.27 7.96
C THR A 6 -14.78 -1.46 7.23
N HIS A 7 -13.46 -1.44 7.02
CA HIS A 7 -12.71 -2.49 6.34
C HIS A 7 -11.39 -2.77 7.04
N GLY A 8 -10.64 -3.78 6.55
CA GLY A 8 -9.36 -4.17 7.14
C GLY A 8 -9.51 -5.02 8.40
N SER A 9 -8.47 -5.04 9.22
CA SER A 9 -8.39 -5.96 10.35
C SER A 9 -9.26 -5.54 11.54
N LYS A 10 -9.85 -6.51 12.24
CA LYS A 10 -10.57 -6.26 13.52
C LYS A 10 -9.66 -5.73 14.63
N ASP A 11 -8.38 -6.06 14.56
CA ASP A 11 -7.35 -5.69 15.54
C ASP A 11 -6.54 -4.44 15.15
N SER A 12 -7.06 -3.66 14.19
CA SER A 12 -6.46 -2.38 13.83
C SER A 12 -6.75 -1.33 14.90
N LEU A 13 -5.76 -0.48 15.17
CA LEU A 13 -5.95 0.74 15.97
C LEU A 13 -6.52 1.87 15.11
N ASP A 14 -6.30 1.80 13.79
CA ASP A 14 -6.79 2.76 12.81
C ASP A 14 -8.22 2.37 12.40
N HIS A 15 -9.13 3.34 12.38
CA HIS A 15 -10.49 3.13 11.86
C HIS A 15 -10.51 3.38 10.35
N ASP A 16 -10.10 2.37 9.60
CA ASP A 16 -10.08 2.39 8.14
C ASP A 16 -11.51 2.24 7.58
N VAL A 17 -11.94 3.23 6.79
CA VAL A 17 -13.30 3.27 6.24
C VAL A 17 -13.32 3.60 4.75
N TYR A 18 -14.23 2.95 4.03
CA TYR A 18 -14.63 3.35 2.69
C TYR A 18 -15.91 4.16 2.75
N VAL A 19 -15.89 5.33 2.10
CA VAL A 19 -17.07 6.17 1.90
C VAL A 19 -17.55 5.99 0.47
N ILE A 20 -18.80 5.58 0.30
CA ILE A 20 -19.34 5.19 -1.01
C ILE A 20 -20.03 6.39 -1.66
N PHE A 21 -19.37 6.97 -2.66
CA PHE A 21 -19.92 8.07 -3.46
C PHE A 21 -20.71 7.52 -4.65
N ASP A 22 -21.74 8.27 -5.06
CA ASP A 22 -22.58 7.98 -6.23
C ASP A 22 -22.00 8.54 -7.55
N HIS A 23 -20.96 9.36 -7.45
CA HIS A 23 -20.25 9.96 -8.57
C HIS A 23 -18.75 10.07 -8.27
N ILE A 24 -17.93 10.22 -9.32
CA ILE A 24 -16.50 10.47 -9.16
C ILE A 24 -16.32 11.95 -8.76
N PRO A 25 -15.87 12.24 -7.52
CA PRO A 25 -15.69 13.60 -7.06
C PRO A 25 -14.45 14.24 -7.68
N SER A 26 -14.36 15.57 -7.59
CA SER A 26 -13.08 16.24 -7.85
C SER A 26 -12.05 15.89 -6.76
N PHE A 27 -10.75 15.97 -7.07
CA PHE A 27 -9.70 15.73 -6.07
C PHE A 27 -9.83 16.63 -4.83
N LYS A 28 -10.18 17.91 -5.04
CA LYS A 28 -10.37 18.87 -3.94
C LYS A 28 -11.52 18.46 -3.03
N GLU A 29 -12.64 18.06 -3.63
CA GLU A 29 -13.81 17.59 -2.91
C GLU A 29 -13.50 16.32 -2.11
N ALA A 30 -12.92 15.30 -2.74
CA ALA A 30 -12.55 14.05 -2.09
C ALA A 30 -11.63 14.30 -0.89
N LYS A 31 -10.62 15.15 -1.07
CA LYS A 31 -9.67 15.53 -0.02
C LYS A 31 -10.36 16.27 1.12
N SER A 32 -11.21 17.25 0.82
CA SER A 32 -11.95 18.02 1.83
C SER A 32 -12.91 17.13 2.62
N TYR A 33 -13.57 16.17 1.97
CA TYR A 33 -14.46 15.22 2.63
C TYR A 33 -13.68 14.26 3.53
N CYS A 34 -12.58 13.70 3.06
CA CYS A 34 -11.72 12.86 3.89
C CYS A 34 -11.22 13.59 5.15
N GLN A 35 -10.95 14.89 5.04
CA GLN A 35 -10.49 15.72 6.16
C GLN A 35 -11.58 16.07 7.16
N SER A 36 -12.86 16.01 6.79
CA SER A 36 -13.98 16.30 7.70
C SER A 36 -14.33 15.11 8.61
N LEU A 37 -13.92 13.89 8.25
CA LEU A 37 -14.14 12.67 9.04
C LEU A 37 -13.05 12.49 10.10
N THR A 38 -13.06 13.31 11.15
CA THR A 38 -12.04 13.25 12.21
C THR A 38 -12.12 11.95 13.00
N GLY A 39 -10.96 11.32 13.24
CA GLY A 39 -10.85 10.05 13.95
C GLY A 39 -10.97 8.81 13.06
N MET A 40 -11.21 8.99 11.76
CA MET A 40 -11.23 7.91 10.77
C MET A 40 -10.08 8.07 9.78
N ASN A 41 -9.70 6.97 9.12
CA ASN A 41 -8.85 6.98 7.93
C ASN A 41 -9.70 6.70 6.68
N PRO A 42 -10.42 7.70 6.14
CA PRO A 42 -11.32 7.47 5.04
C PRO A 42 -10.59 7.33 3.71
N ASN A 43 -11.14 6.47 2.87
CA ASN A 43 -10.94 6.43 1.44
C ASN A 43 -12.30 6.50 0.74
N ILE A 44 -12.37 7.11 -0.44
CA ILE A 44 -13.62 7.26 -1.19
C ILE A 44 -13.62 6.27 -2.34
N LEU A 45 -14.73 5.54 -2.47
CA LEU A 45 -14.97 4.62 -3.57
C LEU A 45 -16.21 5.04 -4.35
N VAL A 46 -16.19 4.79 -5.65
CA VAL A 46 -17.39 4.73 -6.48
C VAL A 46 -17.56 3.28 -6.91
N ILE A 47 -18.78 2.76 -6.75
CA ILE A 47 -19.11 1.37 -7.04
C ILE A 47 -20.17 1.33 -8.14
N GLN A 48 -19.91 0.55 -9.19
CA GLN A 48 -20.79 0.35 -10.32
C GLN A 48 -20.90 -1.15 -10.60
N ASP A 49 -22.12 -1.64 -10.83
CA ASP A 49 -22.40 -3.05 -11.11
C ASP A 49 -21.75 -4.03 -10.11
N GLY A 50 -21.74 -3.63 -8.85
CA GLY A 50 -21.21 -4.40 -7.73
C GLY A 50 -19.68 -4.57 -7.73
N VAL A 51 -18.94 -3.67 -8.40
CA VAL A 51 -17.47 -3.58 -8.35
C VAL A 51 -17.00 -2.14 -8.18
N VAL A 52 -15.83 -1.94 -7.58
CA VAL A 52 -15.21 -0.61 -7.47
C VAL A 52 -14.80 -0.13 -8.86
N SER A 53 -15.39 0.99 -9.30
CA SER A 53 -15.09 1.62 -10.60
C SER A 53 -14.12 2.79 -10.49
N TRP A 54 -13.95 3.34 -9.28
CA TRP A 54 -13.00 4.41 -9.00
C TRP A 54 -12.64 4.43 -7.51
N SER A 55 -11.38 4.72 -7.20
CA SER A 55 -10.88 4.90 -5.84
C SER A 55 -10.08 6.19 -5.68
N PHE A 56 -10.27 6.89 -4.55
CA PHE A 56 -9.51 8.10 -4.25
C PHE A 56 -8.06 7.78 -3.82
N LYS A 57 -7.88 6.70 -3.07
CA LYS A 57 -6.60 6.15 -2.64
C LYS A 57 -6.55 4.66 -3.00
N GLY A 58 -5.35 4.14 -3.24
CA GLY A 58 -5.17 2.74 -3.62
C GLY A 58 -5.40 2.52 -5.11
N THR A 59 -5.83 1.32 -5.45
CA THR A 59 -6.26 0.92 -6.80
C THR A 59 -7.64 0.28 -6.69
N GLU A 60 -8.41 0.35 -7.76
CA GLU A 60 -9.81 -0.10 -7.80
C GLU A 60 -9.91 -1.59 -7.46
N ASP A 61 -9.05 -2.40 -8.07
CA ASP A 61 -8.99 -3.84 -7.86
C ASP A 61 -8.57 -4.22 -6.43
N GLU A 62 -7.60 -3.51 -5.84
CA GLU A 62 -7.20 -3.72 -4.44
C GLU A 62 -8.31 -3.35 -3.49
N CYS A 63 -8.95 -2.20 -3.70
CA CYS A 63 -10.04 -1.73 -2.85
C CYS A 63 -11.26 -2.64 -2.96
N ASN A 64 -11.58 -3.12 -4.17
CA ASN A 64 -12.67 -4.05 -4.39
C ASN A 64 -12.46 -5.34 -3.61
N ASN A 65 -11.30 -5.97 -3.78
CA ASN A 65 -11.00 -7.25 -3.13
C ASN A 65 -10.83 -7.06 -1.62
N SER A 66 -10.16 -5.99 -1.17
CA SER A 66 -10.04 -5.63 0.24
C SER A 66 -11.40 -5.53 0.91
N LEU A 67 -12.33 -4.78 0.31
CA LEU A 67 -13.67 -4.67 0.84
C LEU A 67 -14.40 -6.02 0.84
N PHE A 68 -14.33 -6.78 -0.25
CA PHE A 68 -14.95 -8.11 -0.35
C PHE A 68 -14.49 -9.05 0.77
N TYR A 69 -13.18 -9.13 1.00
CA TYR A 69 -12.59 -10.05 1.98
C TYR A 69 -12.64 -9.56 3.42
N THR A 70 -12.74 -8.26 3.68
CA THR A 70 -12.66 -7.73 5.05
C THR A 70 -13.98 -7.20 5.59
N TYR A 71 -15.00 -7.03 4.75
CA TYR A 71 -16.31 -6.50 5.18
C TYR A 71 -16.92 -7.30 6.35
N HIS A 72 -16.89 -8.64 6.27
CA HIS A 72 -17.45 -9.54 7.29
C HIS A 72 -16.65 -9.57 8.60
N LEU A 73 -15.50 -8.90 8.64
CA LEU A 73 -14.72 -8.75 9.86
C LEU A 73 -15.36 -7.71 10.80
N HIS A 74 -16.30 -6.90 10.34
CA HIS A 74 -16.92 -5.86 11.14
C HIS A 74 -18.44 -6.05 11.21
N GLU A 75 -19.06 -5.72 12.35
CA GLU A 75 -20.52 -5.67 12.47
C GLU A 75 -21.02 -4.36 11.86
N GLN A 76 -21.85 -4.45 10.82
CA GLN A 76 -22.27 -3.31 10.01
C GLN A 76 -23.71 -3.52 9.50
N ASP A 77 -24.52 -2.46 9.50
CA ASP A 77 -25.94 -2.55 9.12
C ASP A 77 -26.21 -2.50 7.61
N GLN A 78 -25.23 -2.04 6.82
CA GLN A 78 -25.36 -1.81 5.38
C GLN A 78 -24.94 -3.07 4.63
N GLU A 79 -25.68 -3.52 3.62
CA GLU A 79 -25.26 -4.63 2.76
C GLU A 79 -23.90 -4.36 2.09
N ILE A 80 -23.12 -5.42 1.86
CA ILE A 80 -21.83 -5.30 1.17
C ILE A 80 -22.06 -4.80 -0.27
N PRO A 81 -21.44 -3.68 -0.69
CA PRO A 81 -21.72 -3.08 -1.99
C PRO A 81 -20.94 -3.74 -3.13
N VAL A 82 -19.85 -4.44 -2.83
CA VAL A 82 -19.10 -5.25 -3.80
C VAL A 82 -19.62 -6.68 -3.78
N THR A 83 -19.92 -7.22 -4.97
CA THR A 83 -20.62 -8.51 -5.13
C THR A 83 -19.70 -9.65 -5.58
N ARG A 84 -18.48 -9.32 -6.02
CA ARG A 84 -17.50 -10.26 -6.53
C ARG A 84 -16.08 -9.71 -6.38
N ILE A 85 -15.10 -10.60 -6.33
CA ILE A 85 -13.70 -10.25 -6.53
C ILE A 85 -13.45 -9.88 -7.99
N VAL A 86 -12.39 -9.11 -8.23
CA VAL A 86 -11.90 -8.75 -9.56
C VAL A 86 -10.44 -9.17 -9.72
N GLU A 87 -10.02 -9.32 -10.98
CA GLU A 87 -8.63 -9.64 -11.34
C GLU A 87 -7.69 -8.53 -10.86
N ARG A 88 -6.50 -8.92 -10.39
CA ARG A 88 -5.50 -8.00 -9.85
C ARG A 88 -4.54 -7.51 -10.91
N ASP A 89 -4.27 -6.21 -10.89
CA ASP A 89 -3.18 -5.59 -11.62
C ASP A 89 -1.86 -5.78 -10.84
N LEU A 90 -1.21 -6.92 -11.10
CA LEU A 90 0.04 -7.31 -10.44
C LEU A 90 1.18 -6.31 -10.69
N ASP A 91 1.29 -5.79 -11.92
CA ASP A 91 2.27 -4.77 -12.29
C ASP A 91 2.09 -3.50 -11.46
N LEU A 92 0.83 -3.03 -11.35
CA LEU A 92 0.53 -1.83 -10.58
C LEU A 92 0.75 -2.06 -9.08
N LYS A 93 0.43 -3.24 -8.53
CA LYS A 93 0.77 -3.59 -7.15
C LYS A 93 2.29 -3.49 -6.92
N LEU A 94 3.09 -4.11 -7.78
CA LEU A 94 4.56 -4.07 -7.69
C LEU A 94 5.09 -2.64 -7.73
N VAL A 95 4.61 -1.84 -8.68
CA VAL A 95 4.96 -0.42 -8.83
C VAL A 95 4.64 0.38 -7.56
N ARG A 96 3.44 0.19 -7.01
CA ARG A 96 3.00 0.90 -5.81
C ARG A 96 3.78 0.49 -4.58
N THR A 97 4.10 -0.79 -4.41
CA THR A 97 4.94 -1.28 -3.32
C THR A 97 6.32 -0.62 -3.39
N VAL A 98 7.02 -0.69 -4.53
CA VAL A 98 8.34 -0.05 -4.72
C VAL A 98 8.30 1.45 -4.40
N ARG A 99 7.30 2.17 -4.93
CA ARG A 99 7.13 3.60 -4.64
C ARG A 99 6.89 3.86 -3.15
N GLY A 100 6.09 3.02 -2.50
CA GLY A 100 5.83 3.07 -1.06
C GLY A 100 7.11 2.94 -0.24
N LEU A 101 7.90 1.90 -0.51
CA LEU A 101 9.19 1.65 0.17
C LEU A 101 10.16 2.84 -0.02
N LEU A 102 10.34 3.30 -1.26
CA LEU A 102 11.17 4.49 -1.54
C LEU A 102 10.66 5.74 -0.81
N SER A 103 9.35 5.91 -0.65
CA SER A 103 8.81 7.09 0.04
C SER A 103 9.26 7.18 1.51
N TYR A 104 9.43 6.04 2.18
CA TYR A 104 9.98 5.95 3.53
C TYR A 104 11.47 6.25 3.56
N PHE A 105 12.24 5.68 2.64
CA PHE A 105 13.67 6.01 2.51
C PHE A 105 13.92 7.48 2.14
N SER A 106 12.94 8.19 1.56
CA SER A 106 13.06 9.64 1.34
C SER A 106 13.13 10.45 2.65
N ARG A 107 12.93 9.82 3.80
CA ARG A 107 13.00 10.41 5.15
C ARG A 107 14.31 10.07 5.89
N THR A 108 15.28 9.50 5.19
CA THR A 108 16.61 9.10 5.69
C THR A 108 17.72 10.02 5.19
N ASP A 109 18.97 9.70 5.54
CA ASP A 109 20.18 10.25 4.92
C ASP A 109 20.24 10.02 3.40
N LYS A 110 19.60 8.96 2.87
CA LYS A 110 19.47 8.67 1.43
C LYS A 110 18.45 9.54 0.69
N ARG A 111 17.85 10.52 1.36
CA ARG A 111 16.78 11.38 0.83
C ARG A 111 17.06 11.96 -0.55
N ILE A 112 18.27 12.46 -0.81
CA ILE A 112 18.58 13.17 -2.05
C ILE A 112 18.44 12.23 -3.25
N GLU A 113 19.10 11.07 -3.18
CA GLU A 113 19.10 10.03 -4.21
C GLU A 113 17.70 9.43 -4.40
N VAL A 114 17.04 9.10 -3.29
CA VAL A 114 15.69 8.52 -3.31
C VAL A 114 14.66 9.48 -3.89
N LYS A 115 14.73 10.78 -3.57
CA LYS A 115 13.85 11.78 -4.19
C LYS A 115 14.10 11.96 -5.67
N LYS A 116 15.35 11.83 -6.13
CA LYS A 116 15.67 11.85 -7.55
C LYS A 116 15.02 10.66 -8.25
N ALA A 117 15.19 9.45 -7.73
CA ALA A 117 14.60 8.24 -8.30
C ALA A 117 13.06 8.28 -8.33
N LEU A 118 12.43 8.73 -7.24
CA LEU A 118 10.97 8.87 -7.16
C LEU A 118 10.39 9.90 -8.15
N ARG A 119 11.19 10.86 -8.65
CA ARG A 119 10.81 11.81 -9.72
C ARG A 119 11.13 11.29 -11.11
N SER A 120 12.05 10.34 -11.20
CA SER A 120 12.46 9.77 -12.47
C SER A 120 11.27 9.04 -13.12
N PRO A 121 11.10 9.13 -14.45
CA PRO A 121 10.19 8.24 -15.17
C PRO A 121 10.76 6.82 -15.29
N SER A 122 12.05 6.61 -15.03
CA SER A 122 12.70 5.31 -15.17
C SER A 122 12.31 4.36 -14.03
N TRP A 123 11.75 3.20 -14.40
CA TRP A 123 11.54 2.08 -13.47
C TRP A 123 12.88 1.49 -13.04
N ALA A 124 13.81 1.29 -13.97
CA ALA A 124 15.13 0.76 -13.71
C ALA A 124 15.92 1.61 -12.69
N GLU A 125 15.81 2.95 -12.73
CA GLU A 125 16.47 3.82 -11.74
C GLU A 125 15.87 3.63 -10.34
N LYS A 126 14.56 3.43 -10.21
CA LYS A 126 13.91 3.16 -8.92
C LYS A 126 14.30 1.82 -8.37
N TYR A 127 14.30 0.80 -9.21
CA TYR A 127 14.75 -0.53 -8.85
C TYR A 127 16.21 -0.51 -8.40
N SER A 128 17.10 0.13 -9.15
CA SER A 128 18.52 0.24 -8.80
C SER A 128 18.71 0.91 -7.44
N ILE A 129 18.06 2.06 -7.21
CA ILE A 129 18.16 2.74 -5.91
C ILE A 129 17.57 1.88 -4.81
N LEU A 130 16.42 1.21 -5.04
CA LEU A 130 15.84 0.33 -4.04
C LEU A 130 16.80 -0.82 -3.70
N LYS A 131 17.35 -1.51 -4.70
CA LYS A 131 18.30 -2.63 -4.53
C LYS A 131 19.52 -2.27 -3.67
N ASP A 132 19.99 -1.03 -3.75
CA ASP A 132 21.16 -0.56 -3.00
C ASP A 132 20.85 -0.15 -1.54
N LEU A 133 19.57 -0.10 -1.16
CA LEU A 133 19.15 0.27 0.19
C LEU A 133 19.18 -0.95 1.11
N GLN A 134 19.55 -0.70 2.36
CA GLN A 134 19.52 -1.69 3.43
C GLN A 134 18.50 -1.28 4.49
N LEU A 135 17.84 -2.25 5.10
CA LEU A 135 17.02 -2.07 6.28
C LEU A 135 17.93 -2.19 7.48
N SER A 136 18.15 -1.06 8.16
CA SER A 136 18.85 -1.07 9.44
C SER A 136 18.33 0.03 10.35
N ARG A 137 18.20 -0.30 11.63
CA ARG A 137 17.92 0.64 12.71
C ARG A 137 19.00 1.70 12.86
N ASN A 138 20.21 1.46 12.34
CA ASN A 138 21.31 2.42 12.36
C ASN A 138 21.17 3.55 11.33
N ILE A 139 20.15 3.49 10.44
CA ILE A 139 19.84 4.58 9.53
C ILE A 139 19.18 5.73 10.32
N ASP A 140 19.64 6.96 10.12
CA ASP A 140 19.03 8.15 10.72
C ASP A 140 17.72 8.49 10.00
N TYR A 141 16.61 8.03 10.56
CA TYR A 141 15.27 8.40 10.11
C TYR A 141 14.83 9.72 10.76
N VAL A 142 15.40 10.83 10.28
CA VAL A 142 15.13 12.20 10.76
C VAL A 142 13.62 12.52 10.89
N LYS A 143 12.74 11.83 10.14
CA LYS A 143 11.28 12.05 10.13
C LYS A 143 10.42 10.78 10.11
N CYS A 144 10.94 9.63 10.56
CA CYS A 144 10.17 8.39 10.59
C CYS A 144 10.52 7.54 11.81
N ASN A 145 9.52 7.02 12.51
CA ASN A 145 9.75 5.96 13.50
C ASN A 145 10.13 4.67 12.76
N HIS A 146 11.21 4.01 13.19
CA HIS A 146 11.65 2.71 12.69
C HIS A 146 10.56 1.65 12.77
N GLU A 147 9.80 1.61 13.86
CA GLU A 147 8.74 0.62 14.05
C GLU A 147 7.64 0.78 13.01
N GLU A 148 7.29 2.03 12.66
CA GLU A 148 6.29 2.28 11.62
C GLU A 148 6.81 1.90 10.24
N LEU A 149 8.09 2.18 9.97
CA LEU A 149 8.73 1.77 8.73
C LEU A 149 8.76 0.25 8.61
N PHE A 150 9.25 -0.47 9.61
CA PHE A 150 9.36 -1.92 9.55
C PHE A 150 7.98 -2.59 9.46
N LYS A 151 6.98 -2.09 10.20
CA LYS A 151 5.59 -2.54 10.05
C LYS A 151 5.08 -2.32 8.63
N PHE A 152 5.32 -1.14 8.03
CA PHE A 152 4.91 -0.87 6.66
C PHE A 152 5.62 -1.79 5.66
N PHE A 153 6.93 -2.00 5.82
CA PHE A 153 7.74 -2.83 4.93
C PHE A 153 7.30 -4.30 5.02
N ALA A 154 7.21 -4.85 6.23
CA ALA A 154 6.74 -6.21 6.46
C ALA A 154 5.36 -6.43 5.83
N PHE A 155 4.42 -5.51 6.06
CA PHE A 155 3.07 -5.63 5.53
C PHE A 155 3.04 -5.54 4.00
N GLN A 156 3.64 -4.50 3.41
CA GLN A 156 3.61 -4.29 1.97
C GLN A 156 4.37 -5.36 1.19
N ILE A 157 5.52 -5.81 1.70
CA ILE A 157 6.31 -6.85 1.06
C ILE A 157 5.60 -8.20 1.18
N GLY A 158 5.12 -8.56 2.38
CA GLY A 158 4.39 -9.81 2.59
C GLY A 158 3.14 -9.92 1.70
N GLN A 159 2.35 -8.85 1.59
CA GLN A 159 1.22 -8.79 0.67
C GLN A 159 1.64 -9.03 -0.79
N THR A 160 2.67 -8.33 -1.25
CA THR A 160 3.07 -8.37 -2.66
C THR A 160 3.73 -9.70 -3.02
N LEU A 161 4.56 -10.26 -2.13
CA LEU A 161 5.14 -11.60 -2.32
C LEU A 161 4.05 -12.66 -2.43
N SER A 162 3.09 -12.67 -1.48
CA SER A 162 1.98 -13.62 -1.48
C SER A 162 1.13 -13.52 -2.74
N LEU A 163 0.79 -12.30 -3.15
CA LEU A 163 -0.05 -12.09 -4.32
C LEU A 163 0.64 -12.55 -5.61
N ILE A 164 1.92 -12.19 -5.81
CA ILE A 164 2.62 -12.47 -7.06
C ILE A 164 3.08 -13.94 -7.13
N LYS A 165 3.55 -14.52 -6.03
CA LYS A 165 4.06 -15.90 -6.02
C LYS A 165 2.93 -16.94 -5.96
N ASP A 166 1.89 -16.66 -5.16
CA ASP A 166 0.89 -17.66 -4.80
C ASP A 166 -0.54 -17.29 -5.25
N GLY A 167 -0.76 -16.08 -5.76
CA GLY A 167 -2.08 -15.58 -6.12
C GLY A 167 -2.99 -15.30 -4.92
N GLU A 168 -2.42 -15.19 -3.71
CA GLU A 168 -3.16 -15.07 -2.46
C GLU A 168 -3.13 -13.63 -1.90
N GLU A 169 -4.32 -13.12 -1.58
CA GLU A 169 -4.53 -11.77 -1.05
C GLU A 169 -4.53 -11.73 0.48
N LEU A 170 -3.68 -10.88 1.06
CA LEU A 170 -3.50 -10.78 2.51
C LEU A 170 -3.86 -9.38 3.03
N PHE A 171 -5.14 -9.10 3.27
CA PHE A 171 -5.59 -7.74 3.62
C PHE A 171 -5.41 -7.34 5.09
N THR A 172 -4.94 -8.24 5.97
CA THR A 172 -4.80 -7.97 7.41
C THR A 172 -3.40 -8.29 7.92
N LYS A 173 -2.97 -7.63 9.00
CA LYS A 173 -1.71 -7.97 9.69
C LYS A 173 -1.69 -9.45 10.07
N ARG A 174 -2.81 -9.96 10.61
CA ARG A 174 -2.95 -11.36 10.99
C ARG A 174 -2.74 -12.29 9.80
N SER A 175 -3.38 -12.03 8.65
CA SER A 175 -3.19 -12.87 7.45
C SER A 175 -1.74 -12.86 6.94
N VAL A 176 -1.02 -11.74 7.06
CA VAL A 176 0.41 -11.70 6.72
C VAL A 176 1.25 -12.48 7.74
N ALA A 177 0.97 -12.33 9.04
CA ALA A 177 1.67 -13.06 10.09
C ALA A 177 1.40 -14.57 10.03
N ASP A 178 0.18 -14.99 9.68
CA ASP A 178 -0.15 -16.42 9.57
C ASP A 178 0.61 -17.08 8.41
N LYS A 179 0.86 -16.33 7.32
CA LYS A 179 1.62 -16.83 6.15
C LYS A 179 3.13 -16.69 6.32
N TYR A 180 3.59 -15.60 6.90
CA TYR A 180 5.00 -15.29 7.18
C TYR A 180 5.17 -15.04 8.68
N PRO A 181 5.20 -16.09 9.52
CA PRO A 181 5.28 -15.95 10.98
C PRO A 181 6.49 -15.13 11.45
N GLU A 182 7.60 -15.20 10.73
CA GLU A 182 8.80 -14.42 10.96
C GLU A 182 8.58 -12.89 10.85
N LEU A 183 7.51 -12.46 10.17
CA LEU A 183 7.15 -11.04 10.05
C LEU A 183 6.27 -10.53 11.20
N GLU A 184 5.73 -11.41 12.06
CA GLU A 184 4.74 -11.06 13.10
C GLU A 184 5.26 -9.93 14.00
N ASP A 185 6.51 -10.02 14.44
CA ASP A 185 7.09 -9.07 15.36
C ASP A 185 7.17 -7.66 14.76
N PHE A 186 7.40 -7.53 13.45
CA PHE A 186 7.38 -6.24 12.76
C PHE A 186 5.96 -5.73 12.56
N LEU A 187 5.02 -6.59 12.16
CA LEU A 187 3.63 -6.24 11.93
C LEU A 187 2.95 -5.68 13.19
N TYR A 188 3.34 -6.20 14.36
CA TYR A 188 2.84 -5.77 15.66
C TYR A 188 3.79 -4.82 16.40
N ARG A 189 4.83 -4.30 15.73
CA ARG A 189 5.78 -3.31 16.25
C ARG A 189 6.43 -3.71 17.58
N LYS A 190 6.86 -4.97 17.71
CA LYS A 190 7.63 -5.41 18.88
C LYS A 190 9.02 -4.76 18.84
N PHE A 191 9.48 -4.28 20.00
CA PHE A 191 10.69 -3.45 20.08
C PHE A 191 11.96 -4.24 19.71
N ASP A 192 12.02 -5.52 20.06
CA ASP A 192 13.21 -6.38 19.94
C ASP A 192 13.26 -7.22 18.64
N SER A 193 12.45 -6.89 17.62
CA SER A 193 12.47 -7.62 16.34
C SER A 193 13.85 -7.57 15.69
N ASP A 194 14.36 -8.73 15.29
CA ASP A 194 15.64 -8.90 14.60
C ASP A 194 15.54 -8.43 13.16
N GLU A 195 16.09 -7.23 12.85
CA GLU A 195 16.02 -6.59 11.53
C GLU A 195 16.58 -7.45 10.38
N SER A 196 17.44 -8.43 10.69
CA SER A 196 17.97 -9.35 9.68
C SER A 196 16.85 -10.16 9.00
N ILE A 197 15.81 -10.53 9.75
CA ILE A 197 14.63 -11.25 9.23
C ILE A 197 13.92 -10.42 8.15
N LEU A 198 13.63 -9.14 8.46
CA LEU A 198 12.98 -8.27 7.48
C LEU A 198 13.91 -7.96 6.29
N GLN A 199 15.22 -7.88 6.53
CA GLN A 199 16.21 -7.72 5.47
C GLN A 199 16.25 -8.92 4.52
N GLU A 200 16.12 -10.15 5.01
CA GLU A 200 16.02 -11.37 4.18
C GLU A 200 14.77 -11.33 3.29
N ILE A 201 13.61 -11.03 3.88
CA ILE A 201 12.35 -10.88 3.14
C ILE A 201 12.40 -9.73 2.13
N TYR A 202 13.12 -8.66 2.46
CA TYR A 202 13.38 -7.56 1.54
C TYR A 202 14.23 -8.00 0.35
N ILE A 203 15.29 -8.79 0.57
CA ILE A 203 16.12 -9.35 -0.51
C ILE A 203 15.28 -10.23 -1.43
N ASP A 204 14.42 -11.07 -0.88
CA ASP A 204 13.48 -11.90 -1.64
C ASP A 204 12.54 -11.06 -2.51
N PHE A 205 12.08 -9.92 -2.00
CA PHE A 205 11.29 -8.97 -2.75
C PHE A 205 12.07 -8.28 -3.87
N ILE A 206 13.34 -7.92 -3.64
CA ILE A 206 14.22 -7.39 -4.69
C ILE A 206 14.42 -8.43 -5.81
N SER A 207 14.66 -9.69 -5.46
CA SER A 207 14.78 -10.78 -6.44
C SER A 207 13.48 -11.01 -7.21
N LEU A 208 12.32 -10.87 -6.56
CA LEU A 208 11.04 -10.91 -7.25
C LEU A 208 10.92 -9.78 -8.27
N ILE A 209 11.23 -8.54 -7.89
CA ILE A 209 11.21 -7.42 -8.83
C ILE A 209 12.14 -7.70 -10.01
N GLU A 210 13.36 -8.18 -9.75
CA GLU A 210 14.34 -8.47 -10.80
C GLU A 210 13.81 -9.46 -11.85
N LYS A 211 13.04 -10.46 -11.41
CA LYS A 211 12.42 -11.46 -12.28
C LYS A 211 11.22 -10.90 -13.07
N GLU A 212 10.42 -10.05 -12.44
CA GLU A 212 9.17 -9.53 -13.01
C GLU A 212 9.36 -8.21 -13.79
N ILE A 213 10.57 -7.62 -13.81
CA ILE A 213 10.87 -6.43 -14.63
C ILE A 213 10.60 -6.75 -16.11
N SER A 214 9.60 -6.07 -16.67
CA SER A 214 9.27 -6.13 -18.09
C SER A 214 9.09 -4.75 -18.71
N GLU A 215 9.10 -4.69 -20.05
CA GLU A 215 8.71 -3.48 -20.81
C GLU A 215 7.27 -3.05 -20.48
N THR A 216 6.37 -4.02 -20.26
CA THR A 216 4.98 -3.78 -19.85
C THR A 216 4.90 -3.08 -18.51
N THR A 217 5.63 -3.57 -17.50
CA THR A 217 5.70 -2.96 -16.16
C THR A 217 6.23 -1.53 -16.26
N THR A 218 7.23 -1.30 -17.11
CA THR A 218 7.79 0.04 -17.37
C THR A 218 6.76 0.96 -18.03
N HIS A 219 6.05 0.48 -19.04
CA HIS A 219 5.00 1.25 -19.72
C HIS A 219 3.85 1.60 -18.76
N ARG A 220 3.36 0.64 -17.97
CA ARG A 220 2.32 0.87 -16.95
C ARG A 220 2.76 1.84 -15.88
N TYR A 221 4.02 1.79 -15.47
CA TYR A 221 4.61 2.80 -14.58
C TYR A 221 4.52 4.19 -15.21
N LEU A 222 4.90 4.34 -16.48
CA LEU A 222 4.82 5.63 -17.17
C LEU A 222 3.37 6.10 -17.28
N SER A 223 2.44 5.28 -17.79
CA SER A 223 1.05 5.68 -18.01
C SER A 223 0.33 6.13 -16.75
N ASN A 224 0.58 5.46 -15.62
CA ASN A 224 -0.10 5.76 -14.36
C ASN A 224 0.50 6.96 -13.60
N PHE A 225 1.77 7.30 -13.86
CA PHE A 225 2.51 8.25 -13.02
C PHE A 225 3.14 9.43 -13.79
N SER A 226 3.15 9.44 -15.13
CA SER A 226 3.61 10.58 -15.94
C SER A 226 2.53 11.63 -16.20
N GLY A 227 1.27 11.36 -15.83
CA GLY A 227 0.12 12.24 -16.08
C GLY A 227 -0.48 12.95 -14.87
N GLN A 228 -0.01 12.67 -13.64
CA GLN A 228 -0.52 13.29 -12.42
C GLN A 228 0.62 13.96 -11.65
N GLU A 229 0.51 15.28 -11.45
CA GLU A 229 1.34 16.03 -10.50
C GLU A 229 1.04 15.58 -9.05
N PHE A 230 1.38 14.33 -8.70
CA PHE A 230 1.44 13.94 -7.30
C PHE A 230 2.67 14.60 -6.68
N THR A 231 2.46 15.78 -6.13
CA THR A 231 3.49 16.43 -5.33
C THR A 231 3.90 15.53 -4.17
N PHE A 232 5.21 15.41 -3.94
CA PHE A 232 5.84 14.55 -2.91
C PHE A 232 5.26 14.67 -1.50
N LYS A 233 4.45 15.69 -1.21
CA LYS A 233 3.78 15.87 0.08
C LYS A 233 2.57 14.94 0.27
N GLU A 234 2.08 14.31 -0.78
CA GLU A 234 0.80 13.59 -0.75
C GLU A 234 0.97 12.07 -0.59
N VAL A 235 2.14 11.52 -0.91
CA VAL A 235 2.44 10.09 -0.70
C VAL A 235 2.90 9.78 0.73
N SER A 236 3.36 10.77 1.49
CA SER A 236 3.72 10.57 2.89
C SER A 236 2.52 10.38 3.84
N LYS A 237 1.30 10.37 3.31
CA LYS A 237 0.03 10.14 4.01
C LYS A 237 -0.77 8.96 3.44
N PHE A 238 -0.15 8.13 2.59
CA PHE A 238 -0.65 6.83 2.15
C PHE A 238 0.24 5.74 2.73
#